data_AF-X1QT55-F1
#
_entry.id   AF-X1QT55-F1
#
_cell.length_a   1.000
_cell.length_b   1.000
_cell.length_c   1.000
_cell.angle_alpha   90.00
_cell.angle_beta   90.00
_cell.angle_gamma   90.00
#
_symmetry.space_group_name_H-M   'P 1'
#
loop_
_entity.id
_entity.type
_entity.pdbx_description
1 polymer ?
#
loop_
_entity_poly.entity_id
_entity_poly.type
_entity_poly.pdbx_seq_one_letter_code
_entity_poly.pdbx_strand_id
1 'polypeptide(L)' 'MINIPEVKLGIVAVSRDCFPIELSKSRREAVMKACSKKGILIKEIKTAVEN' A
#
# COMPACT_ATOMS: atom_id res chain seq x y z
N MET A 1 23.90 1.85 -22.30
CA MET A 1 23.55 1.67 -20.88
C MET A 1 22.36 2.58 -20.60
N ILE A 2 21.24 2.05 -20.09
CA ILE A 2 20.02 2.84 -19.86
C ILE A 2 20.13 3.46 -18.47
N ASN A 3 20.42 4.76 -18.40
CA ASN A 3 20.49 5.54 -17.16
C ASN A 3 19.12 6.18 -16.85
N ILE A 4 18.07 5.36 -16.81
CA ILE A 4 16.71 5.81 -16.51
C ILE A 4 16.28 5.16 -15.19
N PRO A 5 15.82 5.93 -14.20
CA PRO A 5 15.40 5.39 -12.93
C PRO A 5 14.12 4.56 -13.08
N GLU A 6 14.09 3.40 -12.43
CA GLU A 6 12.89 2.57 -12.32
C GLU A 6 12.00 3.08 -11.18
N VAL A 7 10.78 3.51 -11.51
CA VAL A 7 9.80 3.99 -10.51
C VAL A 7 9.09 2.79 -9.89
N LYS A 8 9.17 2.67 -8.55
CA LYS A 8 8.50 1.61 -7.78
C LYS A 8 7.38 2.21 -6.95
N LEU A 9 6.14 1.89 -7.32
CA LEU A 9 4.96 2.32 -6.57
C LEU A 9 4.85 1.55 -5.26
N GLY A 10 4.59 2.26 -4.16
CA GLY A 10 4.37 1.68 -2.84
C GLY A 10 3.04 2.13 -2.25
N ILE A 11 2.38 1.26 -1.48
CA ILE A 11 1.18 1.60 -0.72
C ILE A 11 1.39 1.31 0.77
N VAL A 12 0.98 2.25 1.62
CA VAL A 12 1.05 2.17 3.09
C VAL A 12 -0.32 2.43 3.70
N ALA A 13 -0.62 1.77 4.83
CA ALA A 13 -1.83 2.04 5.60
C ALA A 13 -1.50 3.04 6.71
N VAL A 14 -2.33 4.09 6.82
CA VAL A 14 -2.25 5.07 7.91
C VAL A 14 -3.53 4.95 8.74
N SER A 15 -3.40 4.81 10.06
CA SER A 15 -4.50 4.85 11.02
C SER A 15 -4.37 6.07 11.91
N ARG A 16 -5.49 6.51 12.47
CA ARG A 16 -5.52 7.52 13.53
C ARG A 16 -5.88 6.86 14.86
N ASP A 17 -5.50 7.45 15.98
CA ASP A 17 -5.79 6.93 17.33
C ASP A 17 -7.28 6.63 17.57
N CYS A 18 -8.17 7.36 16.91
CA CYS A 18 -9.62 7.17 16.98
C CYS A 18 -10.17 6.07 16.04
N PHE A 19 -9.31 5.26 15.42
CA PHE A 19 -9.69 4.30 14.39
C PHE A 19 -8.94 2.96 14.51
N PRO A 20 -9.63 1.81 14.40
CA PRO A 20 -8.98 0.50 14.52
C PRO A 20 -7.91 0.28 13.44
N ILE A 21 -6.69 -0.04 13.86
CA ILE A 21 -5.56 -0.28 12.96
C ILE A 21 -5.81 -1.49 12.04
N GLU A 22 -6.56 -2.48 12.52
CA GLU A 22 -6.99 -3.65 11.74
C GLU A 22 -7.79 -3.24 10.51
N LEU A 23 -8.64 -2.21 10.63
CA LEU A 23 -9.46 -1.74 9.54
C LEU A 23 -8.62 -1.07 8.46
N SER A 24 -7.59 -0.32 8.85
CA SER A 24 -6.61 0.28 7.94
C SER A 24 -5.78 -0.80 7.21
N LYS A 25 -5.38 -1.88 7.91
CA LYS A 25 -4.70 -3.03 7.30
C LYS A 25 -5.59 -3.76 6.29
N SER A 26 -6.84 -4.06 6.67
CA SER A 26 -7.82 -4.77 5.83
C SER A 26 -8.15 -3.99 4.56
N ARG A 27 -8.35 -2.66 4.68
CA ARG A 27 -8.61 -1.78 3.51
C ARG A 27 -7.44 -1.78 2.53
N ARG A 28 -6.20 -1.70 3.02
CA ARG A 28 -4.99 -1.77 2.19
C ARG A 28 -4.90 -3.10 1.44
N GLU A 29 -5.19 -4.23 2.09
CA GLU A 29 -5.23 -5.54 1.44
C GLU A 29 -6.30 -5.61 0.33
N ALA A 30 -7.48 -5.04 0.57
CA ALA A 30 -8.53 -4.97 -0.44
C ALA A 30 -8.09 -4.15 -1.68
N VAL A 31 -7.40 -3.02 -1.46
CA VAL A 31 -6.83 -2.21 -2.54
C VAL A 31 -5.74 -2.98 -3.28
N MET A 32 -4.83 -3.65 -2.59
CA MET A 32 -3.81 -4.51 -3.21
C MET A 32 -4.44 -5.57 -4.12
N LYS A 33 -5.48 -6.27 -3.65
CA LYS A 33 -6.23 -7.24 -4.46
C LYS A 33 -6.84 -6.62 -5.71
N ALA A 34 -7.41 -5.42 -5.60
CA ALA A 34 -7.98 -4.70 -6.75
C ALA A 34 -6.90 -4.25 -7.74
N CYS A 35 -5.76 -3.76 -7.26
CA CYS A 35 -4.62 -3.36 -8.09
C CYS A 35 -4.00 -4.55 -8.82
N SER A 36 -3.82 -5.69 -8.14
CA SER A 36 -3.32 -6.92 -8.77
C SER A 36 -4.25 -7.42 -9.87
N LYS A 37 -5.58 -7.34 -9.67
CA LYS A 37 -6.56 -7.68 -10.72
C LYS A 37 -6.48 -6.78 -11.96
N LYS A 38 -6.03 -5.54 -11.79
CA LYS A 38 -5.83 -4.57 -12.87
C LYS A 38 -4.42 -4.62 -13.47
N GLY A 39 -3.55 -5.52 -13.01
CA GLY A 39 -2.15 -5.60 -13.46
C GLY A 39 -1.28 -4.43 -13.00
N ILE A 40 -1.69 -3.68 -11.97
CA ILE A 40 -0.93 -2.54 -11.45
C ILE A 40 0.13 -3.08 -10.47
N LEU A 41 1.40 -2.90 -10.81
CA LEU A 41 2.53 -3.27 -9.97
C LEU A 41 2.69 -2.27 -8.83
N ILE A 42 2.22 -2.64 -7.64
CA ILE A 42 2.37 -1.86 -6.41
C ILE A 42 3.00 -2.75 -5.35
N LYS A 43 3.99 -2.23 -4.63
CA LYS A 43 4.61 -2.89 -3.49
C LYS A 43 3.84 -2.57 -2.21
N GLU A 44 3.44 -3.62 -1.52
CA GLU A 44 2.79 -3.50 -0.23
C GLU A 44 3.80 -3.20 0.89
N ILE A 45 3.62 -2.09 1.60
CA ILE A 45 4.36 -1.76 2.83
C ILE A 45 3.59 -2.35 4.00
N LYS A 46 4.17 -3.35 4.68
CA LYS A 46 3.52 -4.09 5.78
C LYS A 46 3.38 -3.27 7.06
N THR A 47 4.27 -2.30 7.26
CA THR A 47 4.22 -1.39 8.41
C THR A 47 3.02 -0.46 8.25
N ALA A 48 2.13 -0.46 9.23
CA ALA A 48 1.08 0.55 9.35
C ALA A 48 1.62 1.74 10.14
N VAL A 49 1.28 2.96 9.73
CA VAL A 49 1.66 4.20 10.40
C VAL A 49 0.48 4.68 11.25
N GLU A 50 0.73 5.05 12.50
CA GLU A 50 -0.27 5.64 13.39
C GLU A 50 0.07 7.11 13.64
N ASN A 51 -0.95 7.97 13.72
CA ASN A 51 -0.84 9.41 13.96
C ASN A 51 -2.01 9.97 14.75
#